data_AF-A0A3N6A6F2-F1
#
_entry.id   AF-A0A3N6A6F2-F1
#
_cell.length_a   1.000
_cell.length_b   1.000
_cell.length_c   1.000
_cell.angle_alpha   90.00
_cell.angle_beta   90.00
_cell.angle_gamma   90.00
#
_symmetry.space_group_name_H-M   'P 1'
#
loop_
_entity.id
_entity.type
_entity.pdbx_description
1 polymer ?
#
loop_
_entity_poly.entity_id
_entity_poly.type
_entity_poly.pdbx_seq_one_letter_code
_entity_poly.pdbx_strand_id
1 'polypeptide(L)'
;SGGVHTGLDAVKAVMAGASAVQVVSRLLEDGPQQLKVILDAFRRWLEEHEYESLEQARGSMSLKKSPDPAAFERGNYMKVLRSWHVSA
;
A
#
# COMPACT_ATOMS: atom_id res chain seq x y z
N SER A 1 2.82 -5.95 7.71
CA SER A 1 4.17 -6.04 7.14
C SER A 1 4.21 -7.24 6.22
N GLY A 2 4.80 -7.09 5.04
CA GLY A 2 4.84 -8.13 4.01
C GLY A 2 5.26 -7.53 2.69
N GLY A 3 6.53 -7.70 2.33
CA GLY A 3 7.08 -7.47 0.99
C GLY A 3 6.72 -6.14 0.32
N VAL A 4 7.27 -5.02 0.78
CA VAL A 4 7.27 -3.80 -0.04
C VAL A 4 8.35 -4.00 -1.11
N HIS A 5 7.94 -4.23 -2.35
CA HIS A 5 8.86 -4.42 -3.48
C HIS A 5 8.79 -3.27 -4.48
N THR A 6 7.70 -2.49 -4.44
CA THR A 6 7.43 -1.40 -5.38
C THR A 6 7.03 -0.10 -4.67
N GLY A 7 7.11 1.02 -5.38
CA GLY A 7 6.57 2.32 -4.90
C GLY A 7 5.08 2.24 -4.58
N LEU A 8 4.30 1.48 -5.36
CA LEU A 8 2.87 1.30 -5.13
C LEU A 8 2.56 0.52 -3.85
N ASP A 9 3.41 -0.44 -3.47
CA ASP A 9 3.26 -1.15 -2.18
C ASP A 9 3.46 -0.19 -1.01
N ALA A 10 4.45 0.71 -1.12
CA ALA A 10 4.71 1.75 -0.13
C ALA A 10 3.54 2.75 -0.05
N VAL A 11 2.99 3.18 -1.19
CA VAL A 11 1.79 4.02 -1.27
C VAL A 11 0.63 3.36 -0.51
N LYS A 12 0.31 2.10 -0.82
CA LYS A 12 -0.79 1.37 -0.17
C LYS A 12 -0.60 1.28 1.33
N ALA A 13 0.63 1.01 1.79
CA ALA A 13 0.93 0.95 3.21
C ALA A 13 0.66 2.29 3.92
N VAL A 14 1.12 3.41 3.35
CA VAL A 14 0.88 4.75 3.89
C VAL A 14 -0.61 5.10 3.87
N MET A 15 -1.29 4.87 2.75
CA MET A 15 -2.73 5.17 2.61
C MET A 15 -3.60 4.33 3.55
N ALA A 16 -3.17 3.11 3.88
CA ALA A 16 -3.80 2.28 4.90
C ALA A 16 -3.56 2.79 6.34
N GLY A 17 -2.60 3.69 6.53
CA GLY A 17 -2.32 4.36 7.82
C GLY A 17 -0.91 4.14 8.38
N ALA A 18 0.00 3.50 7.65
CA ALA A 18 1.37 3.31 8.13
C ALA A 18 2.10 4.65 8.29
N SER A 19 2.75 4.84 9.45
CA SER A 19 3.63 5.98 9.70
C SER A 19 5.03 5.80 9.11
N ALA A 20 5.43 4.55 8.86
CA ALA A 20 6.71 4.18 8.25
C ALA A 20 6.55 2.88 7.45
N VAL A 21 7.39 2.71 6.43
CA VAL A 21 7.44 1.52 5.57
C VAL A 21 8.87 0.98 5.56
N GLN A 22 9.03 -0.30 5.87
CA GLN A 22 10.32 -0.98 5.87
C GLN A 22 10.46 -1.87 4.63
N VAL A 23 11.61 -1.76 3.96
CA VAL A 23 11.98 -2.53 2.76
C VAL A 23 13.21 -3.39 3.12
N VAL A 24 13.14 -4.71 2.90
CA VAL A 24 14.23 -5.63 3.29
C VAL A 24 14.61 -6.57 2.15
N SER A 25 13.78 -7.57 1.82
CA SER A 25 14.06 -8.59 0.80
C SER A 25 14.50 -7.97 -0.53
N ARG A 26 13.76 -6.97 -1.00
CA ARG A 26 14.09 -6.20 -2.22
C ARG A 26 15.49 -5.58 -2.18
N LEU A 27 15.94 -5.08 -1.04
CA LEU A 27 17.27 -4.47 -0.91
C LEU A 27 18.37 -5.53 -0.82
N LEU A 28 18.08 -6.69 -0.21
CA LEU A 28 19.01 -7.81 -0.14
C LEU A 28 19.23 -8.48 -1.50
N GLU A 29 18.18 -8.60 -2.30
CA GLU A 29 18.20 -9.26 -3.61
C GLU A 29 18.82 -8.36 -4.70
N ASP A 30 18.40 -7.09 -4.75
CA ASP A 30 18.68 -6.20 -5.90
C ASP A 30 19.56 -4.99 -5.54
N GLY A 31 20.04 -4.93 -4.29
CA GLY A 31 20.91 -3.88 -3.79
C GLY A 31 20.20 -2.62 -3.27
N PRO A 32 20.92 -1.76 -2.53
CA PRO A 32 20.35 -0.59 -1.85
C PRO A 32 19.81 0.49 -2.79
N GLN A 33 20.23 0.51 -4.05
CA GLN A 33 19.78 1.48 -5.06
C GLN A 33 18.27 1.38 -5.34
N GLN A 34 17.68 0.19 -5.12
CA GLN A 34 16.23 0.01 -5.24
C GLN A 34 15.43 0.90 -4.30
N LEU A 35 16.00 1.32 -3.17
CA LEU A 35 15.33 2.24 -2.27
C LEU A 35 14.99 3.57 -2.96
N LYS A 36 15.92 4.09 -3.78
CA LYS A 36 15.67 5.31 -4.57
C LYS A 36 14.58 5.09 -5.61
N VAL A 37 14.58 3.95 -6.29
CA VAL A 37 13.56 3.61 -7.30
C VAL A 37 12.16 3.57 -6.66
N ILE A 38 12.04 2.92 -5.50
CA ILE A 38 10.78 2.84 -4.74
C ILE A 38 10.34 4.24 -4.29
N LEU A 39 11.26 5.05 -3.77
CA LEU A 39 10.97 6.40 -3.29
C LEU A 39 10.52 7.34 -4.42
N ASP A 40 11.20 7.30 -5.57
CA ASP A 40 10.86 8.15 -6.72
C ASP A 40 9.49 7.74 -7.31
N ALA A 41 9.21 6.43 -7.40
CA ALA A 41 7.90 5.93 -7.83
C ALA A 41 6.78 6.30 -6.84
N PHE A 42 7.05 6.24 -5.54
CA PHE A 42 6.12 6.68 -4.48
C PHE A 42 5.77 8.16 -4.62
N ARG A 43 6.79 9.03 -4.79
CA ARG A 43 6.59 10.48 -4.96
C ARG A 43 5.78 10.80 -6.21
N ARG A 44 6.14 10.19 -7.34
CA ARG A 44 5.43 10.36 -8.59
C ARG A 44 3.96 9.96 -8.46
N TRP A 45 3.67 8.83 -7.80
CA TRP A 45 2.30 8.40 -7.60
C TRP A 45 1.49 9.42 -6.79
N LEU A 46 2.08 10.01 -5.72
CA LEU A 46 1.42 11.06 -4.95
C LEU A 46 1.14 12.31 -5.78
N GLU A 47 2.11 12.74 -6.60
CA GLU A 47 1.96 13.88 -7.51
C GLU A 47 0.85 13.64 -8.53
N GLU A 48 0.85 12.47 -9.18
CA GLU A 48 -0.16 12.07 -10.17
C GLU A 48 -1.58 11.99 -9.59
N HIS A 49 -1.71 11.76 -8.28
CA HIS A 49 -2.99 11.66 -7.57
C HIS A 49 -3.28 12.88 -6.70
N GLU A 50 -2.57 14.00 -6.93
CA GLU A 50 -2.83 15.30 -6.32
C GLU A 50 -2.74 15.31 -4.77
N TYR A 51 -1.87 14.45 -4.22
CA TYR A 51 -1.53 14.50 -2.80
C TYR A 51 -0.43 15.53 -2.55
N GLU A 52 -0.79 16.63 -1.89
CA GLU A 52 0.12 17.73 -1.55
C GLU A 52 1.05 17.39 -0.37
N SER A 53 0.66 16.42 0.47
CA SER A 53 1.46 16.01 1.62
C SER A 53 1.30 14.55 2.01
N LEU A 54 2.33 14.02 2.67
CA LEU A 54 2.29 12.68 3.26
C LEU A 54 1.19 12.55 4.32
N GLU A 55 0.91 13.62 5.06
CA GLU A 55 -0.14 13.67 6.07
C GLU A 55 -1.55 13.57 5.47
N GLN A 56 -1.76 14.19 4.31
CA GLN A 56 -3.00 14.03 3.53
C GLN A 56 -3.16 12.59 3.05
N ALA A 57 -2.09 11.96 2.57
CA ALA A 57 -2.11 10.60 2.06
C ALA A 57 -2.31 9.57 3.19
N ARG A 58 -1.69 9.77 4.36
CA ARG A 58 -1.65 8.78 5.45
C ARG A 58 -3.05 8.46 5.98
N GLY A 59 -3.41 7.18 5.92
CA GLY A 59 -4.70 6.69 6.41
C GLY A 59 -5.92 7.14 5.58
N SER A 60 -5.72 7.79 4.43
CA SER A 60 -6.80 8.24 3.53
C SER A 60 -7.67 7.10 3.02
N MET A 61 -7.14 5.88 2.94
CA MET A 61 -7.87 4.66 2.57
C MET A 61 -8.03 3.69 3.75
N SER A 62 -7.92 4.18 4.99
CA SER A 62 -8.22 3.37 6.17
C SER A 62 -9.73 3.13 6.31
N LEU A 63 -10.11 2.00 6.92
CA LEU A 63 -11.52 1.69 7.22
C LEU A 63 -12.20 2.85 7.96
N LYS A 64 -11.49 3.49 8.90
CA LYS A 64 -11.98 4.64 9.67
C LYS A 64 -12.35 5.85 8.82
N LYS A 65 -11.67 6.06 7.70
CA LYS A 65 -11.92 7.17 6.75
C LYS A 65 -12.75 6.74 5.54
N SER A 66 -13.27 5.51 5.51
CA SER A 66 -14.10 5.01 4.41
C SER A 66 -15.48 5.68 4.43
N PRO A 67 -15.99 6.19 3.29
CA PRO A 67 -17.34 6.77 3.20
C PRO A 67 -18.46 5.76 3.51
N ASP A 68 -18.24 4.48 3.20
CA ASP A 68 -19.13 3.36 3.55
C ASP A 68 -18.29 2.20 4.10
N PRO A 69 -18.07 2.16 5.44
CA PRO A 69 -17.30 1.10 6.09
C PRO A 69 -17.89 -0.30 5.84
N ALA A 70 -19.22 -0.42 5.75
CA ALA A 70 -19.87 -1.70 5.53
C ALA A 70 -19.65 -2.21 4.10
N ALA A 71 -19.65 -1.34 3.09
CA ALA A 71 -19.26 -1.71 1.73
C ALA A 71 -17.78 -2.11 1.65
N PHE A 72 -16.89 -1.41 2.35
CA PHE A 72 -15.46 -1.76 2.42
C PHE A 72 -15.26 -3.16 3.01
N GLU A 73 -15.92 -3.48 4.13
CA GLU A 73 -15.90 -4.80 4.76
C GLU A 73 -16.45 -5.89 3.84
N ARG A 74 -17.61 -5.66 3.21
CA ARG A 74 -18.21 -6.59 2.24
C ARG A 74 -17.28 -6.84 1.05
N GLY A 75 -16.64 -5.81 0.52
CA GLY A 75 -15.70 -5.92 -0.60
C GLY A 75 -14.49 -6.79 -0.25
N ASN A 76 -13.91 -6.57 0.93
CA ASN A 76 -12.81 -7.40 1.42
C ASN A 76 -13.24 -8.84 1.69
N TYR A 77 -14.42 -9.05 2.26
CA TYR A 77 -14.97 -10.38 2.50
C TYR A 77 -15.20 -11.16 1.18
N MET A 78 -15.81 -10.52 0.18
CA MET A 78 -15.98 -11.12 -1.16
C MET A 78 -14.64 -11.47 -1.81
N LYS A 79 -13.60 -10.63 -1.63
CA LYS A 79 -12.26 -10.92 -2.14
C LYS A 79 -11.64 -12.16 -1.49
N VAL A 80 -11.78 -12.29 -0.17
CA VAL A 80 -11.30 -13.48 0.57
C VAL A 80 -12.01 -14.73 0.07
N LEU A 81 -13.35 -14.71 -0.03
CA LEU A 81 -14.12 -15.84 -0.54
C LEU A 81 -13.70 -16.26 -1.95
N ARG A 82 -13.48 -15.30 -2.86
CA ARG A 82 -13.02 -15.59 -4.23
C ARG A 82 -11.59 -16.12 -4.31
N SER A 83 -10.73 -15.74 -3.36
CA SER A 83 -9.35 -16.23 -3.31
C SER A 83 -9.23 -17.67 -2.81
N TRP A 84 -10.29 -18.18 -2.16
CA TRP A 84 -10.30 -19.52 -1.59
C TRP A 84 -10.46 -20.57 -2.69
N HIS A 85 -9.44 -21.40 -2.88
CA HIS A 85 -9.48 -22.59 -3.71
C HIS A 85 -9.27 -23.81 -2.82
N VAL A 86 -10.16 -24.79 -2.89
CA VAL A 86 -9.91 -26.11 -2.32
C VAL A 86 -8.95 -26.82 -3.27
N SER A 87 -7.72 -27.05 -2.83
CA SER A 87 -6.85 -28.01 -3.48
C SER A 87 -7.35 -29.41 -3.11
N ALA A 88 -7.77 -30.18 -4.12
CA ALA A 88 -8.04 -31.62 -4.00
C ALA A 88 -6.73 -32.42 -4.11
#